data_AF-A0A0A1V951-F1
#
_entry.id   AF-A0A0A1V951-F1
#
_cell.length_a   1.000
_cell.length_b   1.000
_cell.length_c   1.000
_cell.angle_alpha   90.00
_cell.angle_beta   90.00
_cell.angle_gamma   90.00
#
_symmetry.space_group_name_H-M   'P 1'
#
loop_
_entity.id
_entity.type
_entity.pdbx_description
1 polymer ?
#
loop_
_entity_poly.entity_id
_entity_poly.type
_entity_poly.pdbx_seq_one_letter_code
_entity_poly.pdbx_strand_id
1 'polypeptide(L)'
;MCSGHPRAHPCGHTSLLWNYCRSATFNTMTGESMRCGNVTFGTYVRELKSGCPLSECKFKAKGGNWVCCKCHRGPNRRGWCNQPVIRLRRKLGSDDENEKEEADCTCDHMCCDECAVVGTST
;
A
#
# COMPACT_ATOMS: atom_id res chain seq x y z
N MET A 1 10.75 0.22 27.01
CA MET A 1 9.81 0.61 25.93
C MET A 1 10.00 -0.34 24.77
N CYS A 2 8.91 -0.81 24.16
CA CYS A 2 9.00 -1.55 22.90
C CYS A 2 9.19 -0.54 21.75
N SER A 3 9.97 -0.88 20.73
CA SER A 3 10.14 -0.02 19.56
C SER A 3 9.64 -0.68 18.28
N GLY A 4 8.84 0.04 17.51
CA GLY A 4 8.37 -0.38 16.19
C GLY A 4 9.15 0.34 15.09
N HIS A 5 9.76 -0.41 14.19
CA HIS A 5 10.50 0.13 13.05
C HIS A 5 9.70 -0.08 11.76
N PRO A 6 9.15 0.99 11.15
CA PRO A 6 8.36 0.89 9.93
C PRO A 6 9.19 0.39 8.74
N ARG A 7 8.57 -0.47 7.94
CA ARG A 7 9.13 -1.08 6.74
C ARG A 7 8.10 -1.02 5.63
N ALA A 8 8.41 -0.31 4.55
CA ALA A 8 7.56 -0.19 3.38
C ALA A 8 7.84 -1.34 2.40
N HIS A 9 6.79 -1.88 1.79
CA HIS A 9 6.84 -2.97 0.83
C HIS A 9 6.51 -2.45 -0.58
N PRO A 10 6.95 -3.12 -1.67
CA PRO A 10 6.65 -2.69 -3.05
C PRO A 10 5.15 -2.61 -3.38
N CYS A 11 4.32 -3.32 -2.62
CA CYS A 11 2.87 -3.27 -2.72
C CYS A 11 2.23 -2.03 -2.05
N GLY A 12 3.01 -1.12 -1.48
CA GLY A 12 2.52 0.06 -0.75
C GLY A 12 2.09 -0.21 0.70
N HIS A 13 2.10 -1.47 1.15
CA HIS A 13 1.84 -1.78 2.56
C HIS A 13 3.05 -1.44 3.43
N THR A 14 2.78 -1.09 4.69
CA THR A 14 3.81 -0.89 5.72
C THR A 14 3.66 -1.94 6.81
N SER A 15 4.77 -2.58 7.16
CA SER A 15 4.85 -3.48 8.32
C SER A 15 5.71 -2.85 9.42
N LEU A 16 5.55 -3.33 10.66
CA LEU A 16 6.41 -2.94 11.78
C LEU A 16 7.30 -4.12 12.17
N LEU A 17 8.61 -3.89 12.23
CA LEU A 17 9.48 -4.77 12.99
C LEU A 17 9.48 -4.32 14.44
N TRP A 18 9.07 -5.22 15.35
CA TRP A 18 9.05 -4.96 16.78
C TRP A 18 10.34 -5.40 17.47
N ASN A 19 10.93 -4.50 18.24
CA ASN A 19 11.88 -4.84 19.30
C ASN A 19 11.14 -4.77 20.64
N TYR A 20 10.93 -5.92 21.25
CA TYR A 20 10.19 -6.05 22.50
C TYR A 20 11.10 -5.76 23.70
N CYS A 21 10.60 -5.01 24.69
CA CYS A 21 11.31 -4.86 25.96
C CYS A 21 10.92 -5.96 26.95
N ARG A 22 11.58 -5.99 28.12
CA ARG A 22 11.32 -7.01 29.17
C ARG A 22 9.87 -7.04 29.67
N SER A 23 9.16 -5.92 29.63
CA SER A 23 7.75 -5.83 30.02
C SER A 23 6.76 -6.29 28.93
N ALA A 24 7.25 -6.74 27.77
CA ALA A 24 6.40 -7.36 26.76
C ALA A 24 5.93 -8.74 27.24
N THR A 25 4.71 -9.12 26.88
CA THR A 25 4.17 -10.44 27.21
C THR A 25 4.35 -11.38 26.03
N PHE A 26 4.55 -12.66 26.32
CA PHE A 26 4.68 -13.71 25.30
C PHE A 26 3.60 -14.76 25.55
N ASN A 27 2.77 -15.00 24.55
CA ASN A 27 1.79 -16.08 24.60
C ASN A 27 2.46 -17.37 24.15
N THR A 28 2.70 -18.29 25.08
CA THR A 28 3.36 -19.57 24.80
C THR A 28 2.51 -20.52 23.96
N MET A 29 1.18 -20.35 23.93
CA MET A 29 0.29 -21.18 23.12
C MET A 29 0.28 -20.76 21.65
N THR A 30 0.29 -19.45 21.37
CA THR A 30 0.27 -18.93 19.99
C THR A 30 1.67 -18.64 19.44
N GLY A 31 2.68 -18.57 20.31
CA GLY A 31 4.03 -18.16 19.95
C GLY A 31 4.15 -16.65 19.65
N GLU A 32 3.15 -15.85 20.03
CA GLU A 32 3.09 -14.43 19.70
C GLU A 32 3.57 -13.54 20.85
N SER A 33 4.36 -12.53 20.51
CA SER A 33 4.79 -11.48 21.44
C SER A 33 3.87 -10.27 21.36
N MET A 34 3.36 -9.83 22.51
CA MET A 34 2.53 -8.63 22.65
C MET A 34 3.36 -7.49 23.26
N ARG A 35 3.29 -6.32 22.60
CA ARG A 35 4.00 -5.11 23.05
C ARG A 35 3.46 -4.63 24.40
N CYS A 36 4.32 -4.03 25.22
CA CYS A 36 3.87 -3.32 26.41
C CYS A 36 3.16 -2.00 26.04
N GLY A 37 2.53 -1.34 27.00
CA GLY A 37 1.82 -0.07 26.77
C GLY A 37 2.72 1.14 26.43
N ASN A 38 4.03 1.06 26.70
CA ASN A 38 4.98 2.13 26.41
C ASN A 38 5.77 1.82 25.14
N VAL A 39 5.43 2.52 24.06
CA VAL A 39 5.87 2.23 22.70
C VAL A 39 6.47 3.47 22.04
N THR A 40 7.57 3.27 21.33
CA THR A 40 8.16 4.28 20.44
C THR A 40 8.19 3.76 19.01
N PHE A 41 8.21 4.68 18.04
CA PHE A 41 8.33 4.35 16.63
C PHE A 41 9.60 4.96 16.05
N GLY A 42 10.28 4.21 15.21
CA GLY A 42 11.39 4.74 14.42
C GLY A 42 10.88 5.83 13.48
N THR A 43 11.63 6.92 13.38
CA THR A 43 11.29 8.07 12.51
C THR A 43 11.51 7.79 11.03
N TYR A 44 12.36 6.82 10.70
CA TYR A 44 12.69 6.44 9.33
C TYR A 44 11.95 5.19 8.90
N VAL A 45 11.30 5.23 7.73
CA VAL A 45 10.70 4.08 7.07
C VAL A 45 11.77 3.42 6.19
N ARG A 46 12.02 2.12 6.40
CA ARG A 46 12.93 1.36 5.54
C ARG A 46 12.18 0.76 4.36
N GLU A 47 12.56 1.14 3.15
CA GLU A 47 12.08 0.48 1.92
C GLU A 47 12.64 -0.94 1.82
N LEU A 48 11.76 -1.91 1.61
CA LEU A 48 12.11 -3.32 1.43
C LEU A 48 11.95 -3.75 -0.02
N LYS A 49 12.83 -4.66 -0.45
CA LYS A 49 12.67 -5.42 -1.70
C LYS A 49 11.90 -6.74 -1.50
N SER A 50 11.76 -7.19 -0.26
CA SER A 50 11.03 -8.42 0.08
C SER A 50 9.53 -8.24 -0.11
N GLY A 51 8.85 -9.34 -0.43
CA GLY A 51 7.39 -9.35 -0.56
C GLY A 51 6.67 -9.06 0.77
N CYS A 52 5.45 -8.52 0.65
CA CYS A 52 4.59 -8.26 1.79
C CYS A 52 4.27 -9.56 2.56
N PRO A 53 4.31 -9.56 3.91
CA PRO A 53 3.94 -10.72 4.70
C PRO A 53 2.43 -10.97 4.72
N LEU A 54 1.61 -9.98 4.37
CA LEU A 54 0.15 -10.14 4.32
C LEU A 54 -0.24 -11.19 3.29
N SER A 55 -0.94 -12.22 3.74
CA SER A 55 -1.48 -13.30 2.90
C SER A 55 -2.46 -12.76 1.85
N GLU A 56 -3.26 -11.75 2.23
CA GLU A 56 -4.28 -11.15 1.36
C GLU A 56 -3.76 -10.01 0.46
N CYS A 57 -2.43 -9.82 0.36
CA CYS A 57 -1.85 -8.81 -0.51
C CYS A 57 -2.12 -9.14 -1.99
N LYS A 58 -3.08 -8.45 -2.60
CA LYS A 58 -3.49 -8.70 -4.00
C LYS A 58 -2.37 -8.44 -5.00
N PHE A 59 -1.52 -7.44 -4.77
CA PHE A 59 -0.34 -7.20 -5.60
C PHE A 59 0.60 -8.41 -5.63
N LYS A 60 0.86 -9.01 -4.45
CA LYS A 60 1.68 -10.22 -4.31
C LYS A 60 1.00 -11.42 -4.97
N ALA A 61 -0.31 -11.59 -4.73
CA ALA A 61 -1.09 -12.68 -5.31
C ALA A 61 -1.09 -12.66 -6.85
N LYS A 62 -1.04 -11.48 -7.46
CA LYS A 62 -0.94 -11.29 -8.92
C LYS A 62 0.51 -11.30 -9.45
N GLY A 63 1.48 -11.78 -8.66
CA GLY A 63 2.88 -11.91 -9.08
C GLY A 63 3.62 -10.58 -9.25
N GLY A 64 3.11 -9.49 -8.65
CA GLY A 64 3.71 -8.15 -8.75
C GLY A 64 3.52 -7.47 -10.11
N ASN A 65 2.64 -8.02 -10.96
CA ASN A 65 2.36 -7.47 -12.27
C ASN A 65 0.87 -7.59 -12.64
N TRP A 66 0.21 -6.47 -12.88
CA TRP A 66 -1.26 -6.44 -13.03
C TRP A 66 -1.76 -5.31 -13.92
N VAL A 67 -2.98 -5.45 -14.44
CA VAL A 67 -3.69 -4.41 -15.22
C VAL A 67 -4.81 -3.81 -14.36
N CYS A 68 -4.88 -2.49 -14.33
CA CYS A 68 -5.80 -1.78 -13.45
C CYS A 68 -7.25 -1.86 -13.95
N CYS A 69 -8.20 -2.28 -13.09
CA CYS A 69 -9.61 -2.36 -13.46
C CYS A 69 -10.31 -1.00 -13.64
N LYS A 70 -9.71 0.11 -13.18
CA LYS A 70 -10.30 1.46 -13.28
C LYS A 70 -9.91 2.22 -14.54
N CYS A 71 -8.65 2.13 -14.95
CA CYS A 71 -8.17 2.81 -16.17
C CYS A 71 -7.85 1.84 -17.31
N HIS A 72 -7.95 0.53 -17.06
CA HIS A 72 -7.63 -0.54 -18.01
C HIS A 72 -6.21 -0.46 -18.60
N ARG A 73 -5.30 0.24 -17.91
CA ARG A 73 -3.88 0.39 -18.28
C ARG A 73 -2.98 -0.44 -17.38
N GLY A 74 -1.85 -0.85 -17.93
CA GLY A 74 -0.80 -1.66 -17.31
C GLY A 74 0.26 -2.02 -18.35
N PRO A 75 1.24 -2.87 -18.02
CA PRO A 75 1.46 -3.53 -16.73
C PRO A 75 1.83 -2.55 -15.59
N ASN A 76 1.21 -2.70 -14.41
CA ASN A 76 1.61 -2.03 -13.18
C ASN A 76 2.58 -2.90 -12.38
N ARG A 77 3.71 -2.32 -11.97
CA ARG A 77 4.77 -2.99 -11.17
C ARG A 77 4.84 -2.54 -9.71
N ARG A 78 3.86 -1.73 -9.29
CA ARG A 78 3.70 -1.24 -7.92
C ARG A 78 2.35 -1.69 -7.37
N GLY A 79 2.16 -1.59 -6.06
CA GLY A 79 0.88 -1.90 -5.42
C GLY A 79 -0.29 -0.98 -5.79
N TRP A 80 -0.02 0.13 -6.48
CA TRP A 80 -1.03 1.04 -7.03
C TRP A 80 -0.73 1.36 -8.49
N CYS A 81 -1.75 1.81 -9.21
CA CYS A 81 -1.67 2.19 -10.60
C CYS A 81 -1.11 3.61 -10.72
N ASN A 82 0.06 3.76 -11.36
CA ASN A 82 0.67 5.06 -11.63
C ASN A 82 0.50 5.49 -13.10
N GLN A 83 -0.43 4.87 -13.82
CA GLN A 83 -0.73 5.22 -15.20
C GLN A 83 -1.34 6.62 -15.26
N PRO A 84 -0.93 7.47 -16.22
CA PRO A 84 -1.49 8.80 -16.39
C PRO A 84 -2.96 8.70 -16.80
N VAL A 85 -3.79 9.57 -16.24
CA VAL A 85 -5.23 9.73 -16.55
C VAL A 85 -5.60 11.21 -16.48
N ILE A 86 -6.59 11.60 -17.27
CA ILE A 86 -7.19 12.92 -17.19
C ILE A 86 -8.40 12.82 -16.26
N ARG A 87 -8.50 13.73 -15.29
CA ARG A 87 -9.67 13.85 -14.42
C ARG A 87 -10.17 15.29 -14.44
N LEU A 88 -11.48 15.44 -14.46
CA LEU A 88 -12.12 16.72 -14.16
C LEU A 88 -11.99 16.98 -12.66
N ARG A 89 -11.27 18.03 -12.29
CA ARG A 89 -11.17 18.53 -10.92
C ARG A 89 -11.78 19.92 -10.83
N ARG A 90 -12.19 20.33 -9.63
CA ARG A 90 -12.65 21.70 -9.39
C ARG A 90 -11.52 22.66 -9.76
N LYS A 91 -11.85 23.67 -10.55
CA LYS A 91 -10.89 24.70 -10.95
C LYS A 91 -10.43 25.47 -9.71
N LEU A 92 -9.12 25.50 -9.48
CA LEU A 92 -8.58 26.19 -8.29
C LEU A 92 -8.87 27.70 -8.39
N GLY A 93 -9.46 28.28 -7.33
CA GLY A 93 -9.80 29.71 -7.29
C GLY A 93 -11.10 30.10 -7.98
N SER A 94 -11.94 29.12 -8.38
CA SER A 94 -13.32 29.37 -8.78
C SER A 94 -14.27 29.25 -7.59
N ASP A 95 -15.17 30.23 -7.45
CA ASP A 95 -16.27 30.20 -6.46
C ASP A 95 -17.44 29.32 -6.94
N ASP A 96 -17.46 28.93 -8.22
CA ASP A 96 -18.47 28.03 -8.78
C ASP A 96 -17.99 26.57 -8.69
N GLU A 97 -18.69 25.76 -7.89
CA GLU A 97 -18.36 24.34 -7.72
C GLU A 97 -18.56 23.50 -9.00
N ASN A 98 -19.28 24.03 -10.00
CA ASN A 98 -19.45 23.39 -11.30
C ASN A 98 -18.32 23.68 -12.29
N GLU A 99 -17.49 24.69 -12.04
CA GLU A 99 -16.31 24.92 -12.88
C GLU A 99 -15.27 23.82 -12.64
N LYS A 100 -15.10 22.98 -13.67
CA LYS A 100 -14.12 21.90 -13.67
C LYS A 100 -13.06 22.17 -14.72
N GLU A 101 -11.83 21.82 -14.41
CA GLU A 101 -10.71 21.78 -15.34
C GLU A 101 -10.20 20.36 -15.50
N GLU A 102 -9.68 20.05 -16.69
CA GLU A 102 -8.95 18.82 -16.92
C GLU A 102 -7.59 18.92 -16.23
N ALA A 103 -7.33 17.97 -15.34
CA ALA A 103 -6.06 17.86 -14.65
C ALA A 103 -5.39 16.53 -15.02
N ASP A 104 -4.15 16.62 -15.50
CA ASP A 104 -3.27 15.48 -15.63
C ASP A 104 -2.94 14.94 -14.23
N CYS A 105 -3.25 13.66 -14.00
CA CYS A 105 -2.95 13.00 -12.75
C CYS A 105 -2.68 11.50 -12.97
N THR A 106 -2.37 10.78 -11.90
CA THR A 106 -2.23 9.33 -11.92
C THR A 106 -3.53 8.65 -11.52
N CYS A 107 -3.70 7.41 -11.96
CA CYS A 107 -4.89 6.63 -11.63
C CYS A 107 -5.03 6.39 -10.11
N ASP A 108 -3.93 6.14 -9.43
CA ASP A 108 -3.79 5.90 -7.98
C ASP A 108 -4.65 4.77 -7.41
N HIS A 109 -5.30 4.00 -8.28
CA HIS A 109 -6.09 2.86 -7.88
C HIS A 109 -5.18 1.79 -7.28
N MET A 110 -5.49 1.29 -6.09
CA MET A 110 -4.74 0.21 -5.45
C MET A 110 -5.05 -1.13 -6.12
N CYS A 111 -4.07 -2.03 -6.17
CA CYS A 111 -4.29 -3.38 -6.70
C CYS A 111 -5.36 -4.09 -5.87
N CYS A 112 -6.48 -4.42 -6.51
CA CYS A 112 -7.62 -5.10 -5.88
C CYS A 112 -7.93 -6.43 -6.59
N ASP A 113 -8.98 -7.12 -6.17
CA ASP A 113 -9.40 -8.39 -6.74
C ASP A 113 -9.78 -8.30 -8.22
N GLU A 114 -10.49 -7.24 -8.60
CA GLU A 114 -10.97 -6.99 -9.96
C GLU A 114 -9.85 -6.69 -10.98
N CYS A 115 -8.64 -6.41 -10.50
CA CYS A 115 -7.51 -6.14 -11.38
C CYS A 115 -7.05 -7.42 -12.10
N ALA A 116 -6.72 -7.35 -13.39
CA ALA A 116 -6.31 -8.54 -14.14
C ALA A 116 -4.84 -8.90 -13.91
N VAL A 117 -4.51 -10.19 -14.01
CA VAL A 117 -3.13 -10.66 -14.08
C VAL A 117 -2.61 -10.41 -15.50
N VAL A 118 -1.35 -9.99 -15.64
CA VAL A 118 -0.76 -9.80 -16.97
C VAL A 118 -0.58 -11.17 -17.64
N GLY A 119 -1.16 -11.35 -18.83
CA GLY A 119 -1.09 -12.60 -19.59
C GLY A 119 -2.38 -13.43 -19.57
N THR A 120 -3.40 -13.03 -18.81
CA THR A 120 -4.76 -13.58 -18.96
C THR A 120 -5.51 -12.73 -19.98
N SER A 121 -5.30 -13.00 -21.26
CA SER A 121 -6.23 -12.60 -22.32
C SER A 121 -7.43 -13.55 -22.24
N THR A 122 -8.61 -13.04 -21.89
CA THR A 122 -9.88 -13.66 -22.28
C THR A 122 -10.30 -13.12 -23.62
#